data_AF-B0DZV4-F1
#
_entry.id   AF-B0DZV4-F1
#
_cell.length_a   1.000
_cell.length_b   1.000
_cell.length_c   1.000
_cell.angle_alpha   90.00
_cell.angle_beta   90.00
_cell.angle_gamma   90.00
#
_symmetry.space_group_name_H-M   'P 1'
#
loop_
_entity.id
_entity.type
_entity.pdbx_description
1 polymer ?
#
loop_
_entity_poly.entity_id
_entity_poly.type
_entity_poly.pdbx_seq_one_letter_code
_entity_poly.pdbx_strand_id
1 'polypeptide(L)'
;MVQCLGPFPLEFLEHCEDWGKYFDEKGTLLHTNSNFAPSTLKDILQGFEVLNESEILGTAAFLRKCLTLDPKLQPSAQELLKDGWLLEFLAP
;
A
#
# COMPACT_ATOMS: atom_id res chain seq x y z
N MET A 1 -14.45 0.02 5.86
CA MET A 1 -13.88 -0.02 4.50
C MET A 1 -12.42 -0.42 4.64
N VAL A 2 -12.00 -1.58 4.13
CA VAL A 2 -10.58 -1.98 4.14
C VAL A 2 -9.95 -1.40 2.89
N GLN A 3 -9.20 -0.32 3.04
CA GLN A 3 -8.38 0.25 1.97
C GLN A 3 -7.18 -0.69 1.73
N CYS A 4 -6.78 -0.88 0.48
CA CYS A 4 -5.74 -1.85 0.09
C CYS A 4 -4.42 -1.70 0.88
N LEU A 5 -4.02 -0.44 1.11
CA LEU A 5 -2.82 -0.07 1.87
C LEU A 5 -3.11 0.29 3.33
N GLY A 6 -4.36 0.26 3.77
CA GLY A 6 -4.81 0.81 5.04
C GLY A 6 -5.17 2.29 4.95
N PRO A 7 -5.64 2.89 6.07
CA PRO A 7 -5.97 4.31 6.12
C PRO A 7 -4.71 5.17 6.02
N PHE A 8 -4.85 6.39 5.50
CA PHE A 8 -3.80 7.40 5.57
C PHE A 8 -3.53 7.78 7.04
N PRO A 9 -2.27 7.84 7.48
CA PRO A 9 -1.93 8.36 8.81
C PRO A 9 -2.42 9.80 8.95
N LEU A 10 -3.04 10.14 10.09
CA LEU A 10 -3.56 11.50 10.32
C LEU A 10 -2.44 12.53 10.28
N GLU A 11 -1.30 12.22 10.90
CA GLU A 11 -0.12 13.08 10.87
C GLU A 11 0.32 13.37 9.43
N PHE A 12 0.24 12.40 8.50
CA PHE A 12 0.54 12.64 7.09
C PHE A 12 -0.48 13.59 6.44
N LEU A 13 -1.78 13.36 6.66
CA LEU A 13 -2.85 14.19 6.10
C LEU A 13 -2.77 15.65 6.56
N GLU A 14 -2.41 15.91 7.81
CA GLU A 14 -2.27 17.27 8.36
C GLU A 14 -1.20 18.10 7.62
N HIS A 15 -0.24 17.44 6.97
CA HIS A 15 0.78 18.11 6.14
C HIS A 15 0.36 18.31 4.68
N CYS A 16 -0.77 17.74 4.25
CA CYS A 16 -1.28 17.89 2.90
C CYS A 16 -2.11 19.17 2.76
N GLU A 17 -1.77 20.04 1.82
CA GLU A 17 -2.43 21.34 1.59
C GLU A 17 -3.96 21.22 1.44
N ASP A 18 -4.41 20.17 0.75
CA ASP A 18 -5.81 20.01 0.32
C ASP A 18 -6.58 18.93 1.10
N TRP A 19 -6.05 18.43 2.22
CA TRP A 19 -6.63 17.25 2.90
C TRP A 19 -8.11 17.43 3.27
N GLY A 20 -8.51 18.61 3.75
CA GLY A 20 -9.88 18.91 4.15
C GLY A 20 -10.90 18.96 3.00
N LYS A 21 -10.44 18.96 1.74
CA LYS A 21 -11.33 18.80 0.57
C LYS A 21 -11.77 17.35 0.37
N TYR A 22 -11.00 16.39 0.88
CA TYR A 22 -11.17 14.97 0.60
C TYR A 22 -11.46 14.14 1.85
N PHE A 23 -11.02 14.58 3.03
CA PHE A 23 -11.12 13.83 4.28
C PHE A 23 -11.80 14.65 5.38
N ASP A 24 -12.53 13.96 6.25
CA ASP A 24 -13.01 14.51 7.52
C ASP A 24 -11.91 14.50 8.59
N GLU A 25 -12.19 15.12 9.74
CA GLU A 25 -11.26 15.21 10.88
C GLU A 25 -10.78 13.85 11.43
N LYS A 26 -11.44 12.74 11.06
CA LYS A 26 -11.06 11.39 11.45
C LYS A 26 -10.26 10.66 10.36
N GLY A 27 -9.93 11.34 9.26
CA GLY A 27 -9.23 10.76 8.11
C GLY A 27 -10.13 9.88 7.23
N THR A 28 -11.45 10.05 7.33
CA THR A 28 -12.42 9.31 6.49
C THR A 28 -12.73 10.13 5.24
N LEU A 29 -12.82 9.46 4.08
CA LEU A 29 -13.16 10.12 2.82
C LEU A 29 -14.56 10.77 2.87
N LEU A 30 -14.64 12.05 2.50
CA LEU A 30 -15.90 12.82 2.43
C LEU A 30 -16.78 12.39 1.26
N HIS A 31 -16.15 11.95 0.17
CA HIS A 31 -16.82 11.64 -1.08
C HIS A 31 -16.41 10.24 -1.57
N THR A 32 -17.25 9.26 -1.31
CA THR A 32 -17.08 7.88 -1.82
C THR A 32 -18.41 7.42 -2.39
N ASN A 33 -18.37 6.67 -3.50
CA ASN A 33 -19.51 5.86 -3.89
C ASN A 33 -19.50 4.56 -3.06
N SER A 34 -20.67 3.99 -2.84
CA SER A 34 -20.86 2.72 -2.10
C SER A 34 -20.30 1.50 -2.84
N ASN A 35 -19.74 1.67 -4.05
CA ASN A 35 -19.17 0.62 -4.89
C ASN A 35 -17.68 0.32 -4.57
N PHE A 36 -17.15 0.85 -3.47
CA PHE A 36 -15.80 0.51 -3.04
C PHE A 36 -15.76 -0.90 -2.46
N ALA A 37 -15.33 -1.88 -3.28
CA ALA A 37 -15.05 -3.23 -2.81
C ALA A 37 -13.69 -3.22 -2.07
N PRO A 38 -13.66 -3.47 -0.75
CA PRO A 38 -12.40 -3.57 -0.04
C PRO A 38 -11.64 -4.82 -0.48
N SER A 39 -10.41 -4.65 -0.96
CA SER A 39 -9.53 -5.75 -1.33
C SER A 39 -8.13 -5.50 -0.77
N THR A 40 -7.48 -6.55 -0.27
CA THR A 40 -6.08 -6.46 0.14
C THR A 40 -5.16 -6.64 -1.06
N LEU A 41 -3.90 -6.21 -0.97
CA LEU A 41 -2.88 -6.52 -1.99
C LEU A 41 -2.78 -8.02 -2.26
N LYS A 42 -2.95 -8.86 -1.23
CA LYS A 42 -2.96 -10.32 -1.40
C LYS A 42 -4.11 -10.77 -2.29
N ASP A 43 -5.32 -10.30 -2.04
CA ASP A 43 -6.51 -10.68 -2.82
C ASP A 43 -6.38 -10.24 -4.28
N ILE A 44 -5.83 -9.02 -4.49
CA ILE A 44 -5.55 -8.48 -5.83
C ILE A 44 -4.51 -9.35 -6.56
N LEU A 45 -3.41 -9.70 -5.89
CA LEU A 45 -2.35 -10.52 -6.48
C LEU A 45 -2.83 -11.94 -6.77
N GLN A 46 -3.65 -12.53 -5.90
CA GLN A 46 -4.29 -13.83 -6.15
C GLN A 46 -5.18 -13.79 -7.40
N GLY A 47 -5.96 -12.72 -7.57
CA GLY A 47 -6.85 -12.56 -8.73
C GLY A 47 -6.13 -12.39 -10.07
N PHE A 48 -4.83 -12.07 -10.08
CA PHE A 48 -4.04 -12.02 -11.32
C PHE A 48 -3.58 -13.40 -11.79
N GLU A 49 -3.48 -14.40 -10.90
CA GLU A 49 -3.05 -15.77 -11.23
C GLU A 49 -1.67 -15.86 -11.94
N VAL A 50 -0.81 -14.86 -11.76
CA VAL A 50 0.54 -14.80 -12.36
C VAL A 50 1.68 -15.18 -11.41
N LEU A 51 1.39 -15.23 -10.10
CA LEU A 51 2.36 -15.56 -9.06
C LEU A 51 2.05 -16.92 -8.44
N ASN A 52 3.10 -17.65 -8.05
CA ASN A 52 2.92 -18.85 -7.25
C ASN A 52 2.39 -18.49 -5.86
N GLU A 53 1.56 -19.36 -5.26
CA GLU A 53 0.99 -19.10 -3.93
C GLU A 53 2.05 -18.77 -2.86
N SER A 54 3.23 -19.38 -2.97
CA SER A 54 4.37 -19.14 -2.08
C SER A 54 4.98 -17.74 -2.22
N GLU A 55 4.86 -17.11 -3.38
CA GLU A 55 5.43 -15.79 -3.66
C GLU A 55 4.48 -14.65 -3.28
N ILE A 56 3.16 -14.89 -3.35
CA ILE A 56 2.13 -13.85 -3.15
C ILE A 56 2.34 -13.05 -1.88
N LEU A 57 2.64 -13.72 -0.76
CA LEU A 57 2.80 -13.04 0.53
C LEU A 57 4.06 -12.15 0.55
N GLY A 58 5.16 -12.65 0.00
CA GLY A 58 6.41 -11.89 -0.13
C GLY A 58 6.27 -10.70 -1.07
N THR A 59 5.66 -10.90 -2.24
CA THR A 59 5.36 -9.84 -3.19
C THR A 59 4.44 -8.78 -2.59
N ALA A 60 3.37 -9.18 -1.89
CA ALA A 60 2.47 -8.25 -1.23
C ALA A 60 3.20 -7.42 -0.16
N ALA A 61 4.08 -8.04 0.63
CA ALA A 61 4.87 -7.37 1.65
C ALA A 61 5.88 -6.39 1.02
N PHE A 62 6.55 -6.78 -0.06
CA PHE A 62 7.47 -5.92 -0.80
C PHE A 62 6.74 -4.72 -1.41
N LEU A 63 5.60 -4.94 -2.08
CA LEU A 63 4.79 -3.86 -2.65
C LEU A 63 4.27 -2.89 -1.57
N ARG A 64 3.93 -3.36 -0.36
CA ARG A 64 3.57 -2.46 0.75
C ARG A 64 4.70 -1.49 1.10
N LYS A 65 5.96 -1.93 1.07
CA LYS A 65 7.12 -1.07 1.32
C LYS A 65 7.25 -0.02 0.20
N CYS A 66 7.16 -0.46 -1.06
CA CYS A 66 7.20 0.42 -2.22
C CYS A 66 6.06 1.47 -2.21
N LEU A 67 4.88 1.09 -1.73
CA LEU A 67 3.67 1.92 -1.72
C LEU A 67 3.36 2.54 -0.35
N THR A 68 4.39 2.82 0.46
CA THR A 68 4.23 3.48 1.75
C THR A 68 3.54 4.84 1.55
N LEU A 69 2.44 5.08 2.28
CA LEU A 69 1.57 6.24 2.06
C LEU A 69 2.23 7.58 2.38
N ASP A 70 3.02 7.65 3.45
CA ASP A 70 3.83 8.82 3.77
C ASP A 70 5.16 8.75 2.99
N PRO A 71 5.41 9.67 2.04
CA PRO A 71 6.66 9.69 1.28
C PRO A 71 7.91 9.84 2.15
N LYS A 72 7.81 10.46 3.34
CA LYS A 72 8.94 10.61 4.26
C LYS A 72 9.38 9.27 4.87
N LEU A 73 8.46 8.31 4.94
CA LEU A 73 8.69 6.95 5.46
C LEU A 73 8.95 5.94 4.33
N GLN A 74 8.77 6.34 3.07
CA GLN A 74 8.99 5.47 1.93
C GLN A 74 10.47 5.09 1.83
N PRO A 75 10.81 3.79 1.84
CA PRO A 75 12.19 3.36 1.67
C PRO A 75 12.73 3.79 0.30
N SER A 76 14.00 4.17 0.27
CA SER A 76 14.69 4.46 -0.98
C SER A 76 14.84 3.18 -1.84
N ALA A 77 15.04 3.36 -3.15
CA ALA A 77 15.34 2.23 -4.03
C ALA A 77 16.55 1.42 -3.56
N GLN A 78 17.59 2.07 -3.02
CA GLN A 78 18.78 1.39 -2.50
C GLN A 78 18.50 0.53 -1.26
N GLU A 79 17.55 0.94 -0.42
CA GLU A 79 17.11 0.14 0.73
C GLU A 79 16.22 -1.02 0.29
N LEU A 80 15.32 -0.79 -0.67
CA LEU A 80 14.47 -1.84 -1.25
C LEU A 80 15.28 -2.92 -1.96
N LEU A 81 16.43 -2.57 -2.56
CA LEU A 81 17.35 -3.55 -3.15
C LEU A 81 17.92 -4.56 -2.13
N LYS A 82 17.84 -4.26 -0.83
CA LYS A 82 18.31 -5.14 0.26
C LYS A 82 17.17 -5.94 0.88
N ASP A 83 15.96 -5.86 0.32
CA ASP A 83 14.81 -6.61 0.84
C ASP A 83 15.03 -8.12 0.69
N GLY A 84 14.73 -8.89 1.74
CA GLY A 84 14.94 -10.34 1.75
C GLY A 84 14.17 -11.06 0.64
N TRP A 85 12.92 -10.67 0.38
CA TRP A 85 12.14 -11.28 -0.70
C TRP A 85 12.76 -10.97 -2.06
N LEU A 86 13.20 -9.72 -2.28
CA LEU A 86 13.82 -9.33 -3.54
C LEU A 86 15.15 -10.09 -3.76
N LEU A 87 15.96 -10.25 -2.72
CA LEU A 87 17.21 -10.99 -2.80
C LEU A 87 17.01 -12.49 -3.03
N GLU A 88 15.93 -13.09 -2.54
CA GLU A 88 15.63 -14.51 -2.73
C GLU A 88 15.04 -14.83 -4.11
N PHE A 89 14.25 -13.92 -4.70
CA PHE A 89 13.45 -14.22 -5.91
C PHE A 89 13.84 -13.42 -7.16
N LEU A 90 14.63 -12.35 -7.02
CA LEU A 90 15.00 -11.46 -8.14
C LEU A 90 16.53 -11.28 -8.29
N ALA A 91 17.35 -11.82 -7.38
CA ALA A 91 18.79 -11.87 -7.57
C ALA A 91 19.16 -13.05 -8.50
N PRO A 92 20.01 -12.82 -9.52
CA PRO A 92 20.44 -13.85 -10.47
C PRO A 92 21.32 -14.94 -9.85
#